data_AF-A0A5C6BAI5-F1
#
_entry.id   AF-A0A5C6BAI5-F1
#
_cell.length_a   1.000
_cell.length_b   1.000
_cell.length_c   1.000
_cell.angle_alpha   90.00
_cell.angle_beta   90.00
_cell.angle_gamma   90.00
#
_symmetry.space_group_name_H-M   'P 1'
#
loop_
_entity.id
_entity.type
_entity.pdbx_description
1 polymer ?
#
loop_
_entity_poly.entity_id
_entity_poly.type
_entity_poly.pdbx_seq_one_letter_code
_entity_poly.pdbx_strand_id
1 'polypeptide(L)'
;MNLNLPNEVNDFVKGLVAQGRFNSEEDAIVEGIKLLMGREQLRGEIQKGVKQLDAGEFYEEEAVFNEVNAEIDKLEAEQQGSYEHAATPVFCGIERRPQTDRSIHCPR
;
A
#
# COMPACT_ATOMS: atom_id res chain seq x y z
N MET A 1 -18.30 30.99 -6.26
CA MET A 1 -18.73 31.08 -4.83
C MET A 1 -18.01 32.29 -4.26
N ASN A 2 -18.66 33.15 -3.45
CA ASN A 2 -18.01 34.33 -2.86
C ASN A 2 -17.88 34.11 -1.35
N LEU A 3 -16.68 33.79 -0.87
CA LEU A 3 -16.39 33.57 0.54
C LEU A 3 -15.78 34.84 1.12
N ASN A 4 -16.47 35.46 2.06
CA ASN A 4 -15.91 36.60 2.79
C ASN A 4 -15.09 36.08 3.98
N LEU A 5 -13.79 35.88 3.76
CA LEU A 5 -12.87 35.44 4.80
C LEU A 5 -12.42 36.64 5.66
N PRO A 6 -12.22 36.46 6.97
CA PRO A 6 -11.58 37.47 7.81
C PRO A 6 -10.21 37.88 7.25
N ASN A 7 -9.83 39.14 7.45
CA ASN A 7 -8.57 39.69 6.92
C ASN A 7 -7.35 38.84 7.29
N GLU A 8 -7.28 38.38 8.54
CA GLU A 8 -6.20 37.53 9.03
C GLU A 8 -6.05 36.23 8.22
N VAL A 9 -7.17 35.60 7.85
CA VAL A 9 -7.17 34.36 7.07
C VAL A 9 -6.75 34.64 5.63
N ASN A 10 -7.21 35.74 5.04
CA ASN A 10 -6.76 36.17 3.72
C ASN A 10 -5.25 36.43 3.67
N ASP A 11 -4.71 37.12 4.68
CA ASP A 11 -3.28 37.41 4.76
C ASP A 11 -2.45 36.14 4.92
N PHE A 12 -2.95 35.17 5.70
CA PHE A 12 -2.33 33.85 5.81
C PHE A 12 -2.30 33.10 4.46
N VAL A 13 -3.43 33.04 3.75
CA VAL A 13 -3.53 32.37 2.45
C VAL A 13 -2.62 33.03 1.41
N LYS A 14 -2.61 34.37 1.36
CA LYS A 14 -1.68 35.14 0.51
C LYS A 14 -0.22 34.82 0.84
N GLY A 15 0.11 34.69 2.12
CA GLY A 15 1.44 34.28 2.56
C GLY A 15 1.84 32.90 2.01
N LEU A 16 0.91 31.95 1.98
CA LEU A 16 1.17 30.60 1.44
C LEU A 16 1.46 30.63 -0.07
N VAL A 17 0.75 31.46 -0.83
CA VAL A 17 0.98 31.65 -2.27
C VAL A 17 2.29 32.39 -2.52
N ALA A 18 2.58 33.45 -1.77
CA ALA A 18 3.82 34.22 -1.89
C ALA A 18 5.07 33.36 -1.58
N GLN A 19 4.93 32.36 -0.70
CA GLN A 19 5.98 31.37 -0.41
C GLN A 19 6.13 30.29 -1.50
N GLY A 20 5.28 30.30 -2.53
CA GLY A 20 5.25 29.29 -3.58
C GLY A 20 4.74 27.92 -3.12
N ARG A 21 4.05 27.84 -1.97
CA ARG A 21 3.50 26.58 -1.46
C ARG A 21 2.23 26.16 -2.19
N PHE A 22 1.52 27.12 -2.76
CA PHE A 22 0.31 26.92 -3.56
C PHE A 22 0.34 27.86 -4.77
N ASN A 23 -0.32 27.45 -5.86
CA ASN A 23 -0.33 28.22 -7.11
C ASN A 23 -1.35 29.37 -7.08
N SER A 24 -2.37 29.28 -6.22
CA SER A 24 -3.43 30.28 -6.06
C SER A 24 -3.98 30.28 -4.62
N GLU A 25 -4.70 31.35 -4.27
CA GLU A 25 -5.38 31.46 -2.97
C GLU A 25 -6.50 30.40 -2.86
N GLU A 26 -7.21 30.17 -3.96
CA GLU A 26 -8.25 29.14 -4.06
C GLU A 26 -7.70 27.73 -3.81
N ASP A 27 -6.54 27.38 -4.37
CA ASP A 27 -5.93 26.06 -4.18
C ASP A 27 -5.63 25.79 -2.70
N ALA A 28 -5.10 26.79 -1.99
CA ALA A 28 -4.80 26.69 -0.57
C ALA A 28 -6.09 26.50 0.26
N ILE A 29 -7.16 27.21 -0.09
CA ILE A 29 -8.47 27.09 0.58
C ILE A 29 -9.07 25.70 0.33
N VAL A 30 -9.06 25.22 -0.93
CA VAL A 30 -9.58 23.90 -1.28
C VAL A 30 -8.85 22.81 -0.50
N GLU A 31 -7.52 22.89 -0.40
CA GLU A 31 -6.74 21.92 0.36
C GLU A 31 -7.06 21.97 1.87
N GLY A 32 -7.21 23.18 2.43
CA GLY A 32 -7.68 23.35 3.81
C GLY A 32 -9.06 22.73 4.06
N ILE A 33 -10.00 22.88 3.12
CA ILE A 33 -11.33 22.27 3.21
C ILE A 33 -11.25 20.73 3.13
N LYS A 34 -10.43 20.17 2.22
CA LYS A 34 -10.23 18.71 2.16
C LYS A 34 -9.71 18.15 3.48
N LEU A 35 -8.74 18.82 4.10
CA LEU A 35 -8.23 18.42 5.41
C LEU A 35 -9.32 18.45 6.48
N LEU A 36 -10.18 19.48 6.47
CA LEU A 36 -11.32 19.57 7.39
C LEU A 36 -12.33 18.46 7.15
N MET A 37 -12.66 18.16 5.89
CA MET A 37 -13.54 17.04 5.52
C MET A 37 -12.99 15.71 6.01
N GLY A 38 -11.70 15.44 5.78
CA GLY A 38 -11.05 14.22 6.25
C GLY A 38 -11.04 14.10 7.77
N ARG A 39 -10.83 15.20 8.50
CA ARG A 39 -10.91 15.21 9.97
C ARG A 39 -12.29 14.84 10.48
N GLU A 40 -13.33 15.33 9.82
CA GLU A 40 -14.69 15.07 10.26
C GLU A 40 -15.17 13.66 9.91
N GLN A 41 -14.73 13.13 8.77
CA GLN A 41 -14.91 11.72 8.46
C GLN A 41 -14.24 10.84 9.50
N LEU A 42 -12.98 11.12 9.85
CA LEU A 42 -12.24 10.34 10.84
C LEU A 42 -12.91 10.36 12.22
N ARG A 43 -13.45 11.50 12.64
CA ARG A 43 -14.24 11.59 13.88
C ARG A 43 -15.47 10.69 13.86
N GLY A 44 -16.16 10.63 12.73
CA GLY A 44 -17.28 9.70 12.53
C GLY A 44 -16.87 8.23 12.65
N GLU A 45 -15.78 7.84 11.99
CA GLU A 45 -15.27 6.46 12.04
C GLU A 45 -14.79 6.06 13.45
N ILE A 46 -14.11 6.96 14.16
CA ILE A 46 -13.72 6.73 15.56
C ILE A 46 -14.95 6.53 16.42
N GLN A 47 -15.97 7.40 16.30
CA GLN A 47 -17.18 7.28 17.09
C GLN A 47 -17.93 5.98 16.78
N LYS A 48 -17.92 5.54 15.52
CA LYS A 48 -18.45 4.24 15.13
C LYS A 48 -17.69 3.11 15.83
N GLY A 49 -16.36 3.10 15.75
CA GLY A 49 -15.53 2.08 16.41
C GLY A 49 -15.76 2.03 17.93
N VAL A 50 -15.86 3.18 18.60
CA VAL A 50 -16.19 3.24 20.04
C VAL A 50 -17.54 2.58 20.34
N LYS A 51 -18.58 2.88 19.54
CA LYS A 51 -19.90 2.25 19.72
C LYS A 51 -19.87 0.74 19.51
N GLN A 52 -19.07 0.26 18.56
CA GLN A 52 -18.89 -1.17 18.32
C GLN A 52 -18.23 -1.85 19.52
N LEU A 53 -17.18 -1.24 20.07
CA LEU A 53 -16.54 -1.73 21.29
C LEU A 53 -17.52 -1.76 22.47
N ASP A 54 -18.28 -0.69 22.69
CA ASP A 54 -19.29 -0.62 23.75
C ASP A 54 -20.41 -1.66 23.58
N ALA A 55 -20.75 -2.01 22.34
CA ALA A 55 -21.72 -3.06 22.01
C ALA A 55 -21.15 -4.48 22.10
N GLY A 56 -19.84 -4.64 22.36
CA GLY A 56 -19.17 -5.93 22.34
C GLY A 56 -18.90 -6.48 20.93
N GLU A 57 -19.01 -5.65 19.89
CA GLU A 57 -18.71 -5.99 18.50
C GLU A 57 -17.19 -5.89 18.25
N PHE A 58 -16.43 -6.77 18.90
CA PHE A 58 -14.99 -6.92 18.69
C PHE A 58 -14.61 -8.39 18.58
N TYR A 59 -13.44 -8.64 18.03
CA TYR A 59 -12.86 -9.97 17.92
C TYR A 59 -11.65 -10.08 18.84
N GLU A 60 -11.47 -11.26 19.43
CA GLU A 60 -10.27 -11.58 20.21
C GLU A 60 -9.06 -11.67 19.29
N GLU A 61 -7.97 -11.04 19.69
CA GLU A 61 -6.75 -10.92 18.89
C GLU A 61 -6.26 -12.28 18.39
N GLU A 62 -6.05 -13.23 19.30
CA GLU A 62 -5.53 -14.55 18.97
C GLU A 62 -6.44 -15.31 18.00
N ALA A 63 -7.76 -15.17 18.14
CA ALA A 63 -8.72 -15.82 17.26
C ALA A 63 -8.60 -15.30 15.82
N VAL A 64 -8.48 -13.98 15.65
CA VAL A 64 -8.32 -13.34 14.32
C VAL A 64 -7.03 -13.78 13.65
N PHE A 65 -5.89 -13.73 14.36
CA PHE A 65 -4.61 -14.12 13.76
C PHE A 65 -4.55 -15.61 13.43
N ASN A 66 -5.09 -16.47 14.29
CA ASN A 66 -5.13 -17.91 14.04
C ASN A 66 -5.99 -18.23 12.80
N GLU A 67 -7.15 -17.57 12.64
CA GLU A 67 -8.00 -17.74 11.47
C GLU A 67 -7.29 -17.30 10.18
N VAL A 68 -6.68 -16.11 10.20
CA VAL A 68 -5.95 -15.57 9.03
C VAL A 68 -4.78 -16.46 8.65
N ASN A 69 -3.97 -16.91 9.62
CA ASN A 69 -2.84 -17.80 9.35
C ASN A 69 -3.30 -19.15 8.80
N ALA A 70 -4.39 -19.72 9.33
CA ALA A 70 -4.93 -20.97 8.82
C ALA A 70 -5.40 -20.84 7.36
N GLU A 71 -6.00 -19.71 6.98
CA GLU A 71 -6.39 -19.47 5.59
C GLU A 71 -5.16 -19.28 4.68
N ILE A 72 -4.10 -18.62 5.16
CA ILE A 72 -2.82 -18.51 4.43
C ILE A 72 -2.23 -19.90 4.19
N ASP A 73 -2.09 -20.72 5.23
CA ASP A 73 -1.54 -22.08 5.15
C ASP A 73 -2.29 -22.94 4.13
N LYS A 74 -3.62 -22.81 4.10
CA LYS A 74 -4.48 -23.52 3.14
C LYS A 74 -4.21 -23.08 1.70
N LEU A 75 -4.15 -21.77 1.44
CA LEU A 75 -3.88 -21.23 0.11
C LEU A 75 -2.47 -21.60 -0.39
N GLU A 76 -1.49 -21.65 0.51
CA GLU A 76 -0.13 -22.09 0.20
C GLU A 76 -0.07 -23.58 -0.12
N ALA A 77 -0.78 -24.42 0.65
CA ALA A 77 -0.88 -25.85 0.39
C ALA A 77 -1.57 -26.16 -0.96
N GLU A 78 -2.62 -25.41 -1.31
CA GLU A 78 -3.29 -25.52 -2.60
C GLU A 78 -2.38 -25.14 -3.78
N GLN A 79 -1.49 -24.16 -3.61
CA GLN A 79 -0.49 -23.77 -4.61
C GLN A 79 0.64 -24.81 -4.73
N GLN A 80 1.10 -25.39 -3.62
CA GLN A 80 2.13 -26.44 -3.64
C GLN A 80 1.63 -27.74 -4.29
N GLY A 81 0.34 -28.08 -4.11
CA GLY A 81 -0.29 -29.22 -4.76
C GLY A 81 -0.42 -29.11 -6.29
N SER A 82 -0.41 -27.89 -6.86
CA SER A 82 -0.48 -27.69 -8.31
C SER A 82 0.87 -27.87 -9.02
N TYR A 83 2.00 -27.72 -8.31
CA TYR A 83 3.35 -27.84 -8.89
C TYR A 83 3.92 -29.25 -8.86
N GLU A 84 3.38 -30.17 -8.05
CA GLU A 84 3.87 -31.56 -7.96
C GLU A 84 3.37 -32.46 -9.11
N HIS A 85 2.31 -32.07 -9.84
CA HIS A 85 1.81 -32.80 -11.02
C HIS A 85 2.44 -32.37 -12.37
N ALA A 86 3.33 -31.37 -12.38
CA ALA A 86 3.99 -30.90 -13.60
C ALA A 86 5.44 -31.39 -13.76
N ALA A 87 5.92 -32.30 -12.90
CA ALA A 87 7.26 -32.86 -12.99
C ALA A 87 7.24 -34.25 -13.68
N THR A 88 6.82 -34.30 -14.95
CA THR A 88 7.26 -35.39 -15.84
C THR A 88 8.73 -35.17 -16.17
N PRO A 89 9.62 -36.15 -15.95
CA PRO A 89 11.03 -35.98 -16.27
C PRO A 89 11.19 -36.03 -17.78
N VAL A 90 11.47 -34.88 -18.41
CA VAL A 90 12.01 -34.86 -19.77
C VAL A 90 13.42 -35.41 -19.69
N PHE A 91 13.55 -36.68 -20.07
CA PHE A 91 14.82 -37.38 -20.24
C PHE A 91 15.59 -36.73 -21.41
N CYS A 92 16.38 -35.70 -21.12
CA CYS A 92 17.30 -35.11 -22.10
C CYS A 92 18.64 -35.87 -22.01
N GLY A 93 18.90 -36.72 -23.00
CA GLY A 93 20.10 -37.52 -23.10
C GLY A 93 21.37 -36.67 -23.17
N ILE A 94 22.24 -36.82 -22.18
CA ILE A 94 23.59 -36.25 -22.19
C ILE A 94 24.50 -37.18 -23.00
N GLU A 95 24.67 -36.89 -24.28
CA GLU A 95 25.81 -37.40 -25.05
C GLU A 95 27.05 -36.55 -24.72
N ARG A 96 27.97 -37.12 -23.93
CA ARG A 96 29.31 -36.57 -23.72
C ARG A 96 30.09 -36.63 -25.03
N ARG A 97 30.63 -35.51 -25.51
CA ARG A 97 31.84 -35.49 -26.36
C ARG A 97 32.78 -34.32 -26.01
N PRO A 98 34.10 -34.49 -26.28
CA PRO A 98 35.16 -33.95 -25.43
C PRO A 98 35.78 -32.63 -25.94
N GLN A 99 36.57 -32.05 -25.04
CA GLN A 99 37.39 -30.82 -25.12
C GLN A 99 38.06 -30.54 -26.47
N THR A 100 37.98 -29.28 -26.91
CA THR A 100 39.04 -28.60 -27.68
C THR A 100 39.16 -27.13 -27.26
N ASP A 101 40.18 -26.88 -26.45
CA ASP A 101 41.18 -25.82 -26.59
C ASP A 101 40.78 -24.53 -27.33
N ARG A 102 40.55 -23.44 -26.57
CA ARG A 102 40.81 -22.07 -27.01
C ARG A 102 41.30 -21.21 -25.85
N SER A 103 42.62 -21.10 -25.78
CA SER A 103 43.36 -20.01 -25.14
C SER A 103 42.83 -18.65 -25.56
N ILE A 104 42.28 -17.86 -24.62
CA ILE A 104 41.98 -16.45 -24.81
C ILE A 104 43.06 -15.63 -24.10
N HIS A 105 43.90 -15.01 -24.92
CA HIS A 105 44.91 -14.04 -24.54
C HIS A 105 44.21 -12.68 -24.31
N CYS A 106 44.30 -12.11 -23.10
CA CYS A 106 43.84 -10.75 -22.82
C CYS A 106 44.98 -9.77 -23.11
N PRO A 107 44.83 -8.78 -24.02
CA PRO A 107 45.73 -7.65 -24.07
C PRO A 107 45.33 -6.62 -23.00
N ARG A 108 46.36 -5.96 -22.49
CA ARG A 108 46.34 -4.98 -21.41
C ARG A 108 46.08 -3.57 -21.94
#